data_AF-A0A7J4T5F5-F1
#
_entry.id   AF-A0A7J4T5F5-F1
#
_cell.length_a   1.000
_cell.length_b   1.000
_cell.length_c   1.000
_cell.angle_alpha   90.00
_cell.angle_beta   90.00
_cell.angle_gamma   90.00
#
_symmetry.space_group_name_H-M   'P 1'
#
loop_
_entity.id
_entity.type
_entity.pdbx_description
1 polymer ?
#
loop_
_entity_poly.entity_id
_entity_poly.type
_entity_poly.pdbx_seq_one_letter_code
_entity_poly.pdbx_strand_id
1 'polypeptide(L)'
;MRTLLAIAPHSLKSNDLEVIERIDVDCLVLFSTHDNDSSMEIQQKLTIPTSIFPIAPLSTDGYENSDQLQALSWNISKQMFQSVNGKDGSKDVLLGSGTALHDYLLWLVACSVKCENFYHWEGNKLEPYLHNEQHLNSNVAPKIMSALLQLSGLRNNKLFSAQDICELDNITEMAGVQAAATACETRGLIEVSRDTTRPPLYSLTNRGFPIALKYWMENRQSSDEPVFKKLLVSFGRLFNDGPKNMLQTISKIEAHDSYLFILQRYLEKSEYSGVLTFSEALGMENLSEIHEDLAECNLLLEKKSKLEDFTLVEPLIVVNPKMNEQFLLNCMTELFKSIISYEYETDEHLWSIDLTSCFAKLRSTISTFSLASDTKICYVLKSKEGVGATGEQVSGSPFSRTDHVLEVPSTLAIESLQGLAISKINSLIVMNEFERGRFNQNSGDDTIEDILFSTEKPGKNLGLTFKDISGFAAILSEMLGRDISIEQNQTRFADLISNQLISKINDVGKSRFVLTELGEFVANWAIQDLGLE
;
A
#
# COMPACT_ATOMS: atom_id res chain seq x y z
N MET A 1 18.54 16.34 -15.26
CA MET A 1 18.68 15.50 -14.07
C MET A 1 17.38 14.76 -13.83
N ARG A 2 17.28 13.59 -14.48
CA ARG A 2 16.25 12.58 -14.28
C ARG A 2 16.86 11.50 -13.38
N THR A 3 16.19 11.16 -12.29
CA THR A 3 16.70 10.24 -11.26
C THR A 3 15.90 8.95 -11.26
N LEU A 4 16.55 7.78 -11.37
CA LEU A 4 15.89 6.49 -11.15
C LEU A 4 15.98 6.08 -9.68
N LEU A 5 14.87 5.64 -9.11
CA LEU A 5 14.77 5.10 -7.74
C LEU A 5 14.57 3.59 -7.79
N ALA A 6 15.37 2.80 -7.04
CA ALA A 6 15.32 1.34 -7.08
C ALA A 6 15.71 0.68 -5.75
N ILE A 7 15.13 -0.46 -5.42
CA ILE A 7 15.67 -1.36 -4.38
C ILE A 7 16.83 -2.17 -4.99
N ALA A 8 17.93 -2.31 -4.26
CA ALA A 8 19.03 -3.18 -4.68
C ALA A 8 18.57 -4.66 -4.65
N PRO A 9 18.71 -5.43 -5.74
CA PRO A 9 18.41 -6.85 -5.73
C PRO A 9 19.41 -7.61 -4.84
N HIS A 10 18.96 -8.67 -4.18
CA HIS A 10 19.83 -9.51 -3.36
C HIS A 10 20.94 -10.19 -4.17
N SER A 11 20.65 -10.57 -5.42
CA SER A 11 21.64 -11.07 -6.38
C SER A 11 21.36 -10.55 -7.79
N LEU A 12 22.42 -10.10 -8.47
CA LEU A 12 22.35 -9.52 -9.81
C LEU A 12 22.23 -10.60 -10.88
N LYS A 13 21.26 -10.46 -11.78
CA LYS A 13 21.10 -11.30 -12.98
C LYS A 13 21.72 -10.60 -14.19
N SER A 14 22.02 -11.38 -15.23
CA SER A 14 22.65 -10.91 -16.47
C SER A 14 21.96 -9.70 -17.12
N ASN A 15 20.63 -9.62 -17.02
CA ASN A 15 19.83 -8.63 -17.74
C ASN A 15 19.45 -7.42 -16.87
N ASP A 16 19.76 -7.45 -15.57
CA ASP A 16 19.30 -6.42 -14.61
C ASP A 16 19.92 -5.05 -14.92
N LEU A 17 21.20 -5.04 -15.31
CA LEU A 17 21.90 -3.84 -15.75
C LEU A 17 21.32 -3.30 -17.07
N GLU A 18 21.01 -4.18 -18.03
CA GLU A 18 20.38 -3.76 -19.29
C GLU A 18 19.01 -3.10 -19.07
N VAL A 19 18.24 -3.53 -18.07
CA VAL A 19 16.96 -2.88 -17.74
C VAL A 19 17.19 -1.46 -17.23
N ILE A 20 18.20 -1.24 -16.39
CA ILE A 20 18.55 0.10 -15.87
C ILE A 20 19.09 0.98 -17.01
N GLU A 21 20.03 0.50 -17.82
CA GLU A 21 20.65 1.27 -18.91
C GLU A 21 19.68 1.62 -20.06
N ARG A 22 18.57 0.88 -20.20
CA ARG A 22 17.48 1.23 -21.14
C ARG A 22 16.54 2.32 -20.61
N ILE A 23 16.53 2.59 -19.31
CA ILE A 23 15.77 3.68 -18.70
C ILE A 23 16.70 4.90 -18.66
N ASP A 24 16.67 5.68 -19.73
CA ASP A 24 17.52 6.84 -19.99
C ASP A 24 17.46 7.89 -18.86
N VAL A 25 18.42 7.87 -17.92
CA VAL A 25 18.49 8.73 -16.73
C VAL A 25 19.88 9.30 -16.46
N ASP A 26 19.93 10.45 -15.78
CA ASP A 26 21.17 11.13 -15.42
C ASP A 26 21.84 10.51 -14.16
N CYS A 27 21.06 9.88 -13.28
CA CYS A 27 21.57 9.23 -12.07
C CYS A 27 20.64 8.14 -11.51
N LEU A 28 21.21 7.29 -10.65
CA LEU A 28 20.53 6.19 -9.96
C LEU A 28 20.63 6.36 -8.43
N VAL A 29 19.52 6.08 -7.74
CA VAL A 29 19.43 5.95 -6.28
C VAL A 29 19.06 4.51 -5.95
N LEU A 30 19.99 3.79 -5.32
CA LEU A 30 19.79 2.43 -4.84
C LEU A 30 19.55 2.42 -3.33
N PHE A 31 18.44 1.81 -2.92
CA PHE A 31 18.20 1.46 -1.52
C PHE A 31 18.81 0.10 -1.22
N SER A 32 19.89 0.09 -0.45
CA SER A 32 20.54 -1.14 0.02
C SER A 32 19.83 -1.65 1.27
N THR A 33 19.51 -2.93 1.26
CA THR A 33 18.74 -3.63 2.29
C THR A 33 19.62 -4.45 3.23
N HIS A 34 20.81 -4.86 2.76
CA HIS A 34 21.77 -5.70 3.48
C HIS A 34 23.19 -5.47 2.95
N ASP A 35 24.20 -5.61 3.81
CA ASP A 35 25.64 -5.48 3.47
C ASP A 35 26.11 -6.36 2.30
N ASN A 36 25.35 -7.42 1.97
CA ASN A 36 25.63 -8.41 0.93
C ASN A 36 24.60 -8.39 -0.22
N ASP A 37 23.90 -7.27 -0.45
CA ASP A 37 23.11 -7.09 -1.68
C ASP A 37 23.95 -6.59 -2.86
N SER A 38 23.36 -6.52 -4.05
CA SER A 38 24.08 -6.20 -5.28
C SER A 38 24.33 -4.70 -5.51
N SER A 39 24.04 -3.81 -4.55
CA SER A 39 24.18 -2.36 -4.72
C SER A 39 25.59 -1.93 -5.14
N MET A 40 26.61 -2.44 -4.46
CA MET A 40 28.02 -2.19 -4.78
C MET A 40 28.42 -2.77 -6.14
N GLU A 41 27.87 -3.92 -6.54
CA GLU A 41 28.14 -4.52 -7.86
C GLU A 41 27.51 -3.69 -8.99
N ILE A 42 26.30 -3.16 -8.78
CA ILE A 42 25.62 -2.27 -9.73
C ILE A 42 26.39 -0.95 -9.87
N GLN A 43 26.80 -0.32 -8.76
CA GLN A 43 27.59 0.91 -8.77
C GLN A 43 28.95 0.75 -9.47
N GLN A 44 29.56 -0.44 -9.41
CA GLN A 44 30.84 -0.72 -10.08
C GLN A 44 30.69 -1.04 -11.58
N LYS A 45 29.51 -1.50 -12.02
CA LYS A 45 29.27 -1.95 -13.40
C LYS A 45 28.54 -0.93 -14.27
N LEU A 46 27.65 -0.13 -13.70
CA LEU A 46 26.96 0.93 -14.44
C LEU A 46 27.88 2.11 -14.72
N THR A 47 27.67 2.73 -15.89
CA THR A 47 28.26 4.03 -16.23
C THR A 47 27.50 5.21 -15.61
N ILE A 48 26.26 4.98 -15.15
CA ILE A 48 25.35 5.97 -14.57
C ILE A 48 25.80 6.33 -13.14
N PRO A 49 25.93 7.62 -12.78
CA PRO A 49 26.21 8.07 -11.42
C PRO A 49 25.22 7.48 -10.39
N THR A 50 25.73 6.56 -9.57
CA THR A 50 24.92 5.73 -8.67
C THR A 50 25.20 6.08 -7.21
N SER A 51 24.16 6.54 -6.49
CA SER A 51 24.18 6.79 -5.05
C SER A 51 23.52 5.63 -4.30
N ILE A 52 24.17 5.09 -3.27
CA ILE A 52 23.64 4.01 -2.43
C ILE A 52 23.22 4.59 -1.08
N PHE A 53 21.99 4.28 -0.65
CA PHE A 53 21.44 4.66 0.64
C PHE A 53 21.05 3.38 1.40
N PRO A 54 21.63 3.10 2.58
CA PRO A 54 21.19 1.96 3.40
C PRO A 54 19.82 2.24 4.00
N ILE A 55 18.95 1.24 4.00
CA ILE A 55 17.65 1.24 4.70
C ILE A 55 17.61 0.13 5.75
N ALA A 56 16.78 0.29 6.78
CA ALA A 56 16.68 -0.67 7.87
C ALA A 56 16.32 -2.08 7.36
N PRO A 57 17.04 -3.15 7.77
CA PRO A 57 16.77 -4.50 7.32
C PRO A 57 15.48 -5.04 7.93
N LEU A 58 14.76 -5.88 7.18
CA LEU A 58 13.58 -6.59 7.68
C LEU A 58 13.98 -7.77 8.57
N SER A 59 14.35 -7.47 9.81
CA SER A 59 14.67 -8.43 10.87
C SER A 59 14.11 -7.97 12.22
N THR A 60 14.03 -8.89 13.18
CA THR A 60 13.74 -8.62 14.60
C THR A 60 14.99 -8.29 15.42
N ASP A 61 16.18 -8.31 14.80
CA ASP A 61 17.44 -7.97 15.47
C ASP A 61 17.52 -6.49 15.87
N GLY A 62 18.07 -6.22 17.05
CA GLY A 62 18.38 -4.84 17.50
C GLY A 62 17.20 -4.06 18.08
N TYR A 63 15.98 -4.60 18.02
CA TYR A 63 14.80 -4.00 18.65
C TYR A 63 14.63 -4.47 20.10
N GLU A 64 14.29 -3.55 20.99
CA GLU A 64 14.14 -3.80 22.43
C GLU A 64 12.68 -4.02 22.85
N ASN A 65 11.72 -3.49 22.08
CA ASN A 65 10.28 -3.55 22.39
C ASN A 65 9.41 -3.47 21.12
N SER A 66 8.15 -3.93 21.24
CA SER A 66 7.21 -4.07 20.11
C SER A 66 6.97 -2.76 19.35
N ASP A 67 6.83 -1.63 20.05
CA ASP A 67 6.61 -0.31 19.44
C ASP A 67 7.69 0.04 18.41
N GLN A 68 8.97 -0.25 18.72
CA GLN A 68 10.08 -0.01 17.78
C GLN A 68 10.04 -0.95 16.56
N LEU A 69 9.49 -2.15 16.73
CA LEU A 69 9.34 -3.14 15.66
C LEU A 69 8.19 -2.77 14.73
N GLN A 70 7.04 -2.35 15.29
CA GLN A 70 5.88 -1.83 14.55
C GLN A 70 6.27 -0.62 13.69
N ALA A 71 7.04 0.31 14.26
CA ALA A 71 7.54 1.49 13.56
C ALA A 71 8.52 1.18 12.38
N LEU A 72 8.90 -0.07 12.12
CA LEU A 72 9.87 -0.44 11.08
C LEU A 72 9.43 -0.04 9.65
N SER A 73 8.16 -0.26 9.31
CA SER A 73 7.61 0.11 7.99
C SER A 73 7.67 1.64 7.76
N TRP A 74 7.27 2.42 8.77
CA TRP A 74 7.33 3.88 8.77
C TRP A 74 8.77 4.40 8.72
N ASN A 75 9.69 3.79 9.48
CA ASN A 75 11.11 4.17 9.49
C ASN A 75 11.80 3.92 8.15
N ILE A 76 11.53 2.79 7.48
CA ILE A 76 12.05 2.52 6.13
C ILE A 76 11.47 3.55 5.13
N SER A 77 10.18 3.85 5.23
CA SER A 77 9.51 4.84 4.37
C SER A 77 10.12 6.24 4.52
N LYS A 78 10.40 6.64 5.77
CA LYS A 78 11.09 7.89 6.12
C LYS A 78 12.51 7.92 5.53
N GLN A 79 13.31 6.87 5.69
CA GLN A 79 14.65 6.76 5.12
C GLN A 79 14.64 6.84 3.58
N MET A 80 13.72 6.12 2.93
CA MET A 80 13.52 6.19 1.48
C MET A 80 13.18 7.62 1.02
N PHE A 81 12.26 8.29 1.72
CA PHE A 81 11.83 9.65 1.38
C PHE A 81 12.94 10.69 1.59
N GLN A 82 13.59 10.72 2.75
CA GLN A 82 14.67 11.67 3.05
C GLN A 82 15.84 11.54 2.06
N SER A 83 16.06 10.34 1.51
CA SER A 83 17.05 10.07 0.46
C SER A 83 16.68 10.62 -0.93
N VAL A 84 15.45 11.08 -1.15
CA VAL A 84 14.96 11.54 -2.48
C VAL A 84 14.32 12.92 -2.47
N ASN A 85 13.92 13.43 -1.30
CA ASN A 85 13.47 14.82 -1.16
C ASN A 85 14.61 15.81 -1.38
N GLY A 86 14.29 17.07 -1.70
CA GLY A 86 15.27 18.11 -2.01
C GLY A 86 16.12 17.89 -3.27
N LYS A 87 16.07 16.72 -3.92
CA LYS A 87 16.75 16.47 -5.20
C LYS A 87 15.97 17.11 -6.35
N ASP A 88 16.59 18.08 -7.02
CA ASP A 88 16.04 18.73 -8.20
C ASP A 88 15.80 17.76 -9.39
N GLY A 89 14.78 18.06 -10.18
CA GLY A 89 14.46 17.35 -11.41
C GLY A 89 13.52 16.16 -11.27
N SER A 90 13.21 15.55 -12.42
CA SER A 90 12.24 14.46 -12.52
C SER A 90 12.76 13.16 -11.94
N LYS A 91 11.81 12.32 -11.50
CA LYS A 91 12.08 11.08 -10.78
C LYS A 91 11.27 9.96 -11.41
N ASP A 92 11.90 8.81 -11.58
CA ASP A 92 11.29 7.57 -12.04
C ASP A 92 11.54 6.47 -11.01
N VAL A 93 10.79 5.37 -11.08
CA VAL A 93 10.93 4.26 -10.13
C VAL A 93 10.97 2.91 -10.83
N LEU A 94 11.87 2.02 -10.38
CA LEU A 94 12.05 0.66 -10.89
C LEU A 94 11.82 -0.35 -9.75
N LEU A 95 10.84 -1.24 -9.95
CA LEU A 95 10.21 -2.06 -8.91
C LEU A 95 10.33 -3.57 -9.20
N GLY A 96 10.20 -4.40 -8.17
CA GLY A 96 10.14 -5.87 -8.29
C GLY A 96 11.43 -6.60 -7.89
N SER A 97 12.49 -5.85 -7.57
CA SER A 97 13.75 -6.39 -7.00
C SER A 97 13.67 -6.63 -5.49
N GLY A 98 12.80 -5.92 -4.78
CA GLY A 98 12.77 -5.90 -3.32
C GLY A 98 12.03 -7.07 -2.66
N THR A 99 11.75 -6.91 -1.37
CA THR A 99 10.69 -7.66 -0.69
C THR A 99 9.33 -7.05 -1.05
N ALA A 100 8.23 -7.71 -0.67
CA ALA A 100 6.90 -7.15 -0.93
C ALA A 100 6.65 -5.83 -0.19
N LEU A 101 7.20 -5.69 1.02
CA LEU A 101 7.19 -4.44 1.77
C LEU A 101 8.07 -3.37 1.09
N HIS A 102 9.32 -3.68 0.73
CA HIS A 102 10.21 -2.70 0.10
C HIS A 102 9.68 -2.16 -1.24
N ASP A 103 9.13 -3.02 -2.10
CA ASP A 103 8.51 -2.56 -3.36
C ASP A 103 7.27 -1.68 -3.08
N TYR A 104 6.45 -2.01 -2.08
CA TYR A 104 5.27 -1.21 -1.72
C TYR A 104 5.65 0.15 -1.12
N LEU A 105 6.62 0.19 -0.19
CA LEU A 105 7.08 1.45 0.42
C LEU A 105 7.71 2.36 -0.64
N LEU A 106 8.52 1.79 -1.55
CA LEU A 106 9.09 2.53 -2.67
C LEU A 106 8.00 3.04 -3.65
N TRP A 107 6.95 2.25 -3.89
CA TRP A 107 5.78 2.68 -4.67
C TRP A 107 5.08 3.88 -4.01
N LEU A 108 4.80 3.80 -2.71
CA LEU A 108 4.14 4.87 -1.96
C LEU A 108 4.98 6.16 -1.90
N VAL A 109 6.30 6.04 -1.71
CA VAL A 109 7.23 7.18 -1.79
C VAL A 109 7.23 7.77 -3.21
N ALA A 110 7.26 6.95 -4.26
CA ALA A 110 7.23 7.41 -5.66
C ALA A 110 5.91 8.14 -6.01
N CYS A 111 4.76 7.66 -5.54
CA CYS A 111 3.48 8.37 -5.66
C CYS A 111 3.48 9.69 -4.85
N SER A 112 4.12 9.71 -3.68
CA SER A 112 4.21 10.90 -2.81
C SER A 112 5.05 12.01 -3.43
N VAL A 113 6.20 11.67 -4.04
CA VAL A 113 7.09 12.64 -4.74
C VAL A 113 6.73 12.86 -6.22
N LYS A 114 5.64 12.25 -6.69
CA LYS A 114 5.10 12.38 -8.06
C LYS A 114 6.11 12.00 -9.15
N CYS A 115 6.64 10.78 -9.06
CA CYS A 115 7.47 10.22 -10.13
C CYS A 115 6.74 10.18 -11.49
N GLU A 116 7.44 10.45 -12.59
CA GLU A 116 6.89 10.56 -13.94
C GLU A 116 6.65 9.19 -14.59
N ASN A 117 7.56 8.23 -14.37
CA ASN A 117 7.46 6.89 -14.94
C ASN A 117 7.73 5.81 -13.89
N PHE A 118 6.93 4.75 -13.95
CA PHE A 118 7.06 3.56 -13.12
C PHE A 118 7.44 2.39 -14.03
N TYR A 119 8.39 1.56 -13.60
CA TYR A 119 8.93 0.43 -14.35
C TYR A 119 9.01 -0.82 -13.48
N HIS A 120 8.91 -2.00 -14.08
CA HIS A 120 9.21 -3.28 -13.43
C HIS A 120 10.57 -3.82 -13.88
N TRP A 121 11.24 -4.59 -13.02
CA TRP A 121 12.54 -5.25 -13.26
C TRP A 121 12.57 -6.26 -14.45
N GLU A 122 11.46 -6.41 -15.17
CA GLU A 122 11.34 -7.17 -16.41
C GLU A 122 11.33 -6.25 -17.67
N GLY A 123 11.64 -4.96 -17.51
CA GLY A 123 11.70 -3.97 -18.59
C GLY A 123 10.35 -3.36 -19.00
N ASN A 124 9.25 -3.74 -18.35
CA ASN A 124 7.91 -3.27 -18.67
C ASN A 124 7.61 -1.94 -17.95
N LYS A 125 7.06 -0.95 -18.67
CA LYS A 125 6.47 0.24 -18.04
C LYS A 125 5.19 -0.16 -17.30
N LEU A 126 4.92 0.54 -16.20
CA LEU A 126 3.74 0.39 -15.36
C LEU A 126 2.93 1.69 -15.41
N GLU A 127 1.60 1.56 -15.43
CA GLU A 127 0.68 2.69 -15.23
C GLU A 127 0.41 2.83 -13.72
N PRO A 128 0.89 3.90 -13.05
CA PRO A 128 0.62 4.13 -11.64
C PRO A 128 -0.77 4.71 -11.41
N TYR A 129 -1.24 4.60 -10.17
CA TYR A 129 -2.38 5.37 -9.69
C TYR A 129 -1.90 6.47 -8.73
N LEU A 130 -2.35 7.71 -8.99
CA LEU A 130 -2.03 8.89 -8.19
C LEU A 130 -3.34 9.40 -7.55
N HIS A 131 -3.45 9.21 -6.23
CA HIS A 131 -4.74 9.32 -5.53
C HIS A 131 -5.33 10.74 -5.51
N ASN A 132 -4.47 11.76 -5.43
CA ASN A 132 -4.87 13.17 -5.32
C ASN A 132 -5.04 13.89 -6.67
N GLU A 133 -4.96 13.19 -7.80
CA GLU A 133 -5.20 13.81 -9.12
C GLU A 133 -6.70 13.95 -9.43
N GLN A 134 -7.09 15.09 -10.01
CA GLN A 134 -8.47 15.31 -10.49
C GLN A 134 -8.71 14.58 -11.81
N HIS A 135 -9.01 13.29 -11.71
CA HIS A 135 -9.22 12.39 -12.84
C HIS A 135 -10.43 12.73 -13.72
N LEU A 136 -11.48 13.35 -13.17
CA LEU A 136 -12.70 13.72 -13.88
C LEU A 136 -13.32 15.02 -13.32
N ASN A 137 -13.84 15.88 -14.21
CA ASN A 137 -14.40 17.21 -13.87
C ASN A 137 -15.94 17.22 -14.01
N SER A 138 -16.62 16.15 -13.57
CA SER A 138 -18.07 15.95 -13.75
C SER A 138 -18.65 15.09 -12.65
N ASN A 139 -19.89 15.36 -12.24
CA ASN A 139 -20.61 14.58 -11.20
C ASN A 139 -21.17 13.24 -11.74
N VAL A 140 -21.19 13.04 -13.06
CA VAL A 140 -21.77 11.85 -13.70
C VAL A 140 -20.69 10.84 -14.08
N ALA A 141 -19.50 11.31 -14.48
CA ALA A 141 -18.43 10.44 -14.95
C ALA A 141 -17.88 9.47 -13.86
N PRO A 142 -17.67 9.89 -12.59
CA PRO A 142 -17.36 8.98 -11.47
C PRO A 142 -18.37 7.85 -11.30
N LYS A 143 -19.68 8.15 -11.40
CA LYS A 143 -20.74 7.15 -11.32
C LYS A 143 -20.64 6.11 -12.43
N ILE A 144 -20.37 6.54 -13.66
CA ILE A 144 -20.18 5.63 -14.81
C ILE A 144 -18.97 4.73 -14.60
N MET A 145 -17.86 5.25 -14.08
CA MET A 145 -16.68 4.44 -13.76
C MET A 145 -17.02 3.39 -12.68
N SER A 146 -17.63 3.82 -11.58
CA SER A 146 -18.14 2.95 -10.50
C SER A 146 -19.09 1.86 -11.03
N ALA A 147 -20.03 2.22 -11.90
CA ALA A 147 -20.98 1.28 -12.51
C ALA A 147 -20.29 0.28 -13.44
N LEU A 148 -19.35 0.72 -14.29
CA LEU A 148 -18.56 -0.17 -15.15
C LEU A 148 -17.73 -1.18 -14.34
N LEU A 149 -17.19 -0.77 -13.19
CA LEU A 149 -16.48 -1.66 -12.28
C LEU A 149 -17.43 -2.70 -11.66
N GLN A 150 -18.56 -2.26 -11.12
CA GLN A 150 -19.57 -3.16 -10.53
C GLN A 150 -20.12 -4.16 -11.56
N LEU A 151 -20.38 -3.74 -12.79
CA LEU A 151 -20.73 -4.63 -13.90
C LEU A 151 -19.61 -5.64 -14.22
N SER A 152 -18.34 -5.20 -14.20
CA SER A 152 -17.16 -6.07 -14.38
C SER A 152 -16.97 -7.09 -13.26
N GLY A 153 -17.46 -6.79 -12.04
CA GLY A 153 -17.45 -7.70 -10.90
C GLY A 153 -18.63 -8.68 -10.86
N LEU A 154 -19.80 -8.28 -11.36
CA LEU A 154 -21.04 -9.08 -11.29
C LEU A 154 -21.40 -9.85 -12.57
N ARG A 155 -20.80 -9.54 -13.72
CA ARG A 155 -21.11 -10.20 -15.01
C ARG A 155 -19.83 -10.75 -15.64
N ASN A 156 -19.87 -11.99 -16.15
CA ASN A 156 -18.77 -12.66 -16.88
C ASN A 156 -18.54 -12.08 -18.30
N ASN A 157 -18.66 -10.76 -18.46
CA ASN A 157 -18.44 -10.01 -19.70
C ASN A 157 -17.55 -8.81 -19.36
N LYS A 158 -16.77 -8.30 -20.33
CA LYS A 158 -15.88 -7.14 -20.13
C LYS A 158 -16.34 -5.91 -20.92
N LEU A 159 -17.44 -6.01 -21.69
CA LEU A 159 -17.97 -4.96 -22.58
C LEU A 159 -19.47 -4.70 -22.30
N PHE A 160 -19.81 -3.50 -21.83
CA PHE A 160 -21.15 -3.13 -21.38
C PHE A 160 -21.76 -2.01 -22.23
N SER A 161 -23.08 -2.03 -22.45
CA SER A 161 -23.79 -0.97 -23.16
C SER A 161 -24.15 0.20 -22.25
N ALA A 162 -24.57 1.33 -22.84
CA ALA A 162 -25.13 2.45 -22.08
C ALA A 162 -26.41 2.08 -21.31
N GLN A 163 -27.14 1.02 -21.71
CA GLN A 163 -28.29 0.52 -20.96
C GLN A 163 -27.83 -0.20 -19.69
N ASP A 164 -26.87 -1.13 -19.79
CA ASP A 164 -26.35 -1.89 -18.64
C ASP A 164 -25.80 -0.94 -17.54
N ILE A 165 -25.22 0.19 -17.94
CA ILE A 165 -24.72 1.24 -17.04
C ILE A 165 -25.87 2.01 -16.37
N CYS A 166 -27.00 2.24 -17.06
CA CYS A 166 -28.19 2.88 -16.47
C CYS A 166 -29.06 1.92 -15.65
N GLU A 167 -28.82 0.60 -15.73
CA GLU A 167 -29.48 -0.41 -14.88
C GLU A 167 -28.91 -0.43 -13.45
N LEU A 168 -27.78 0.24 -13.19
CA LEU A 168 -27.25 0.45 -11.85
C LEU A 168 -27.72 1.80 -11.28
N ASP A 169 -28.07 1.78 -9.99
CA ASP A 169 -28.74 2.90 -9.32
C ASP A 169 -27.97 4.22 -9.42
N ASN A 170 -28.75 5.31 -9.49
CA ASN A 170 -28.29 6.71 -9.55
C ASN A 170 -27.72 7.22 -10.89
N ILE A 171 -27.91 6.51 -12.01
CA ILE A 171 -27.58 6.96 -13.39
C ILE A 171 -28.84 7.00 -14.27
N THR A 172 -29.50 8.16 -14.36
CA THR A 172 -30.89 8.26 -14.85
C THR A 172 -31.10 8.31 -16.37
N GLU A 173 -30.08 8.61 -17.18
CA GLU A 173 -30.27 8.80 -18.64
C GLU A 173 -29.07 8.31 -19.49
N MET A 174 -29.35 7.46 -20.48
CA MET A 174 -28.35 6.94 -21.44
C MET A 174 -27.65 8.04 -22.25
N ALA A 175 -28.31 9.17 -22.52
CA ALA A 175 -27.69 10.31 -23.19
C ALA A 175 -26.60 10.97 -22.31
N GLY A 176 -26.84 11.05 -21.00
CA GLY A 176 -25.85 11.48 -20.01
C GLY A 176 -24.65 10.54 -19.95
N VAL A 177 -24.87 9.21 -20.08
CA VAL A 177 -23.80 8.21 -20.15
C VAL A 177 -22.87 8.48 -21.34
N GLN A 178 -23.40 8.65 -22.55
CA GLN A 178 -22.57 8.91 -23.74
C GLN A 178 -21.76 10.23 -23.63
N ALA A 179 -22.38 11.30 -23.12
CA ALA A 179 -21.72 12.58 -22.96
C ALA A 179 -20.57 12.52 -21.93
N ALA A 180 -20.78 11.88 -20.79
CA ALA A 180 -19.76 11.76 -19.74
C ALA A 180 -18.68 10.70 -20.06
N ALA A 181 -19.04 9.59 -20.72
CA ALA A 181 -18.09 8.57 -21.20
C ALA A 181 -17.03 9.17 -22.14
N THR A 182 -17.41 10.16 -22.96
CA THR A 182 -16.48 10.88 -23.85
C THR A 182 -15.28 11.48 -23.10
N ALA A 183 -15.47 11.97 -21.87
CA ALA A 183 -14.39 12.51 -21.05
C ALA A 183 -13.45 11.42 -20.50
N CYS A 184 -14.01 10.27 -20.11
CA CYS A 184 -13.23 9.10 -19.67
C CYS A 184 -12.41 8.51 -20.82
N GLU A 185 -13.00 8.37 -22.01
CA GLU A 185 -12.33 7.91 -23.23
C GLU A 185 -11.18 8.84 -23.65
N THR A 186 -11.42 10.15 -23.64
CA THR A 186 -10.39 11.16 -23.98
C THR A 186 -9.18 11.12 -23.03
N ARG A 187 -9.37 10.63 -21.79
CA ARG A 187 -8.29 10.42 -20.81
C ARG A 187 -7.69 8.99 -20.82
N GLY A 188 -8.17 8.10 -21.70
CA GLY A 188 -7.74 6.71 -21.80
C GLY A 188 -8.19 5.82 -20.64
N LEU A 189 -9.28 6.19 -19.94
CA LEU A 189 -9.79 5.45 -18.79
C LEU A 189 -10.80 4.37 -19.18
N ILE A 190 -11.48 4.56 -20.31
CA ILE A 190 -12.36 3.54 -20.90
C ILE A 190 -12.04 3.39 -22.39
N GLU A 191 -12.21 2.16 -22.89
CA GLU A 191 -12.31 1.89 -24.32
C GLU A 191 -13.77 1.91 -24.74
N VAL A 192 -14.02 2.34 -25.98
CA VAL A 192 -15.38 2.46 -26.54
C VAL A 192 -15.43 1.75 -27.90
N SER A 193 -15.87 0.50 -27.87
CA SER A 193 -16.08 -0.31 -29.07
C SER A 193 -17.30 0.20 -29.84
N ARG A 194 -17.10 0.60 -31.10
CA ARG A 194 -18.12 1.20 -31.97
C ARG A 194 -18.30 0.36 -33.23
N ASP A 195 -19.47 -0.25 -33.36
CA ASP A 195 -19.97 -0.92 -34.56
C ASP A 195 -20.98 0.02 -35.24
N THR A 196 -20.96 0.15 -36.56
CA THR A 196 -21.94 0.99 -37.30
C THR A 196 -23.37 0.46 -37.24
N THR A 197 -23.56 -0.77 -36.74
CA THR A 197 -24.85 -1.47 -36.65
C THR A 197 -25.35 -1.70 -35.22
N ARG A 198 -24.59 -1.30 -34.19
CA ARG A 198 -24.93 -1.56 -32.76
C ARG A 198 -24.70 -0.35 -31.86
N PRO A 199 -25.34 -0.27 -30.68
CA PRO A 199 -24.95 0.69 -29.65
C PRO A 199 -23.48 0.53 -29.24
N PRO A 200 -22.77 1.62 -28.87
CA PRO A 200 -21.41 1.52 -28.35
C PRO A 200 -21.33 0.66 -27.09
N LEU A 201 -20.23 -0.09 -26.96
CA LEU A 201 -19.90 -0.87 -25.77
C LEU A 201 -18.65 -0.29 -25.09
N TYR A 202 -18.64 -0.30 -23.77
CA TYR A 202 -17.67 0.34 -22.89
C TYR A 202 -16.95 -0.69 -22.04
N SER A 203 -15.64 -0.52 -21.85
CA SER A 203 -14.78 -1.36 -21.00
C SER A 203 -13.77 -0.49 -20.23
N LEU A 204 -13.40 -0.89 -19.01
CA LEU A 204 -12.33 -0.22 -18.25
C LEU A 204 -10.96 -0.57 -18.83
N THR A 205 -10.07 0.42 -18.94
CA THR A 205 -8.65 0.17 -19.25
C THR A 205 -7.85 -0.14 -17.98
N ASN A 206 -6.61 -0.61 -18.14
CA ASN A 206 -5.67 -0.78 -17.01
C ASN A 206 -5.48 0.52 -16.19
N ARG A 207 -5.55 1.70 -16.85
CA ARG A 207 -5.48 3.02 -16.19
C ARG A 207 -6.81 3.42 -15.54
N GLY A 208 -7.94 3.10 -16.16
CA GLY A 208 -9.26 3.44 -15.64
C GLY A 208 -9.73 2.59 -14.47
N PHE A 209 -9.29 1.34 -14.38
CA PHE A 209 -9.68 0.42 -13.30
C PHE A 209 -9.46 0.98 -11.88
N PRO A 210 -8.25 1.44 -11.48
CA PRO A 210 -8.05 1.98 -10.13
C PRO A 210 -8.86 3.27 -9.88
N ILE A 211 -9.05 4.10 -10.91
CA ILE A 211 -9.89 5.30 -10.79
C ILE A 211 -11.36 4.92 -10.57
N ALA A 212 -11.84 3.87 -11.24
CA ALA A 212 -13.17 3.31 -11.00
C ALA A 212 -13.31 2.71 -9.60
N LEU A 213 -12.30 1.99 -9.12
CA LEU A 213 -12.26 1.40 -7.78
C LEU A 213 -12.32 2.47 -6.69
N LYS A 214 -11.62 3.60 -6.88
CA LYS A 214 -11.73 4.77 -5.99
C LYS A 214 -13.16 5.28 -5.89
N TYR A 215 -13.77 5.59 -7.04
CA TYR A 215 -15.15 6.12 -7.07
C TYR A 215 -16.18 5.11 -6.56
N TRP A 216 -15.93 3.81 -6.72
CA TRP A 216 -16.79 2.76 -6.17
C TRP A 216 -16.70 2.70 -4.64
N MET A 217 -15.49 2.76 -4.07
CA MET A 217 -15.31 2.81 -2.60
C MET A 217 -15.83 4.12 -1.99
N GLU A 218 -15.64 5.26 -2.65
CA GLU A 218 -16.22 6.55 -2.22
C GLU A 218 -17.76 6.50 -2.19
N ASN A 219 -18.40 5.85 -3.18
CA ASN A 219 -19.85 5.64 -3.17
C ASN A 219 -20.28 4.68 -2.04
N ARG A 220 -19.52 3.61 -1.81
CA ARG A 220 -19.79 2.60 -0.77
C ARG A 220 -19.72 3.18 0.64
N GLN A 221 -18.74 4.04 0.92
CA GLN A 221 -18.59 4.74 2.22
C GLN A 221 -19.72 5.74 2.54
N SER A 222 -20.73 5.91 1.67
CA SER A 222 -21.90 6.77 1.92
C SER A 222 -23.08 6.09 2.63
N SER A 223 -22.92 4.83 3.06
CA SER A 223 -23.90 4.13 3.90
C SER A 223 -23.83 4.59 5.37
N ASP A 224 -24.99 4.80 6.00
CA ASP A 224 -25.09 5.20 7.42
C ASP A 224 -24.75 4.07 8.42
N GLU A 225 -24.53 2.83 7.95
CA GLU A 225 -24.29 1.66 8.80
C GLU A 225 -22.79 1.29 8.85
N PRO A 226 -22.16 1.22 10.04
CA PRO A 226 -20.74 0.90 10.16
C PRO A 226 -20.44 -0.57 9.81
N VAL A 227 -19.58 -0.77 8.82
CA VAL A 227 -19.12 -2.10 8.38
C VAL A 227 -18.18 -2.71 9.44
N PHE A 228 -18.61 -3.79 10.08
CA PHE A 228 -17.84 -4.46 11.15
C PHE A 228 -17.08 -5.72 10.70
N LYS A 229 -17.52 -6.39 9.63
CA LYS A 229 -16.86 -7.62 9.15
C LYS A 229 -15.53 -7.33 8.50
N LYS A 230 -14.60 -8.30 8.53
CA LYS A 230 -13.27 -8.19 7.92
C LYS A 230 -12.97 -9.32 6.93
N LEU A 231 -12.42 -8.95 5.78
CA LEU A 231 -11.96 -9.86 4.73
C LEU A 231 -10.43 -9.75 4.57
N LEU A 232 -9.69 -10.83 4.82
CA LEU A 232 -8.25 -10.88 4.55
C LEU A 232 -7.97 -11.47 3.16
N VAL A 233 -7.29 -10.72 2.31
CA VAL A 233 -6.64 -11.20 1.08
C VAL A 233 -5.21 -11.63 1.42
N SER A 234 -4.82 -12.85 1.05
CA SER A 234 -3.50 -13.42 1.35
C SER A 234 -2.95 -14.27 0.19
N PHE A 235 -1.62 -14.42 0.10
CA PHE A 235 -0.94 -15.04 -1.04
C PHE A 235 -0.16 -16.31 -0.68
N GLY A 236 -0.06 -17.28 -1.60
CA GLY A 236 0.72 -18.51 -1.41
C GLY A 236 1.44 -19.02 -2.67
N ARG A 237 2.41 -19.91 -2.52
CA ARG A 237 3.17 -20.53 -3.62
C ARG A 237 2.80 -22.01 -3.73
N LEU A 238 2.46 -22.50 -4.93
CA LEU A 238 2.33 -23.93 -5.21
C LEU A 238 3.61 -24.44 -5.89
N PHE A 239 4.46 -25.10 -5.09
CA PHE A 239 5.68 -25.75 -5.53
C PHE A 239 5.41 -27.16 -6.07
N ASN A 240 6.39 -27.78 -6.74
CA ASN A 240 6.26 -29.11 -7.34
C ASN A 240 6.13 -30.26 -6.31
N ASP A 241 6.41 -29.99 -5.03
CA ASP A 241 6.30 -30.97 -3.93
C ASP A 241 4.90 -31.01 -3.28
N GLY A 242 3.92 -30.33 -3.89
CA GLY A 242 2.54 -30.21 -3.41
C GLY A 242 2.31 -29.11 -2.35
N PRO A 243 1.10 -29.02 -1.78
CA PRO A 243 0.67 -27.88 -0.95
C PRO A 243 1.19 -27.89 0.50
N LYS A 244 2.18 -28.73 0.83
CA LYS A 244 2.58 -29.08 2.21
C LYS A 244 2.94 -27.90 3.12
N ASN A 245 3.43 -26.79 2.55
CA ASN A 245 3.78 -25.56 3.28
C ASN A 245 2.80 -24.40 3.03
N MET A 246 1.73 -24.59 2.27
CA MET A 246 0.79 -23.52 1.88
C MET A 246 0.12 -22.88 3.11
N LEU A 247 -0.45 -23.71 4.00
CA LEU A 247 -1.22 -23.27 5.17
C LEU A 247 -0.39 -22.54 6.25
N GLN A 248 0.94 -22.68 6.24
CA GLN A 248 1.83 -21.93 7.14
C GLN A 248 1.79 -20.42 6.85
N THR A 249 1.41 -20.05 5.63
CA THR A 249 1.32 -18.65 5.18
C THR A 249 0.06 -17.96 5.69
N ILE A 250 -1.04 -18.70 5.85
CA ILE A 250 -2.32 -18.17 6.29
C ILE A 250 -2.26 -17.99 7.81
N SER A 251 -1.72 -16.86 8.23
CA SER A 251 -1.60 -16.48 9.62
C SER A 251 -2.85 -15.76 10.10
N LYS A 252 -3.41 -16.20 11.23
CA LYS A 252 -4.36 -15.36 12.00
C LYS A 252 -3.57 -14.24 12.65
N ILE A 253 -3.50 -13.13 11.90
CA ILE A 253 -2.90 -11.84 12.23
C ILE A 253 -3.83 -11.08 13.17
N GLU A 254 -5.08 -10.91 12.73
CA GLU A 254 -6.22 -10.44 13.52
C GLU A 254 -7.38 -11.42 13.31
N ALA A 255 -8.43 -11.32 14.12
CA ALA A 255 -9.72 -11.93 13.79
C ALA A 255 -10.28 -11.30 12.51
N HIS A 256 -10.38 -12.10 11.45
CA HIS A 256 -11.10 -11.80 10.22
C HIS A 256 -12.19 -12.86 10.04
N ASP A 257 -13.39 -12.44 9.65
CA ASP A 257 -14.54 -13.32 9.45
C ASP A 257 -14.46 -14.07 8.13
N SER A 258 -13.72 -13.52 7.16
CA SER A 258 -13.67 -13.98 5.77
C SER A 258 -12.24 -13.92 5.21
N TYR A 259 -11.89 -14.88 4.35
CA TYR A 259 -10.55 -15.02 3.76
C TYR A 259 -10.62 -15.29 2.25
N LEU A 260 -9.89 -14.50 1.46
CA LEU A 260 -9.58 -14.78 0.05
C LEU A 260 -8.11 -15.19 -0.07
N PHE A 261 -7.86 -16.33 -0.71
CA PHE A 261 -6.52 -16.88 -0.89
C PHE A 261 -6.10 -16.88 -2.36
N ILE A 262 -4.88 -16.39 -2.64
CA ILE A 262 -4.35 -16.20 -4.00
C ILE A 262 -3.06 -17.01 -4.18
N LEU A 263 -3.16 -18.10 -4.94
CA LEU A 263 -2.10 -19.08 -5.14
C LEU A 263 -1.33 -18.83 -6.45
N GLN A 264 -0.01 -18.67 -6.40
CA GLN A 264 0.83 -18.64 -7.61
C GLN A 264 1.27 -20.05 -8.01
N ARG A 265 1.17 -20.35 -9.31
CA ARG A 265 1.78 -21.51 -9.95
C ARG A 265 2.62 -21.09 -11.16
N TYR A 266 3.78 -21.74 -11.32
CA TYR A 266 4.53 -21.74 -12.57
C TYR A 266 4.43 -23.13 -13.21
N LEU A 267 4.12 -23.18 -14.50
CA LEU A 267 3.91 -24.40 -15.29
C LEU A 267 4.80 -24.32 -16.55
N GLU A 268 5.85 -25.13 -16.61
CA GLU A 268 6.83 -25.11 -17.72
C GLU A 268 6.21 -25.50 -19.07
N LYS A 269 5.12 -26.28 -19.06
CA LYS A 269 4.48 -26.82 -20.27
C LYS A 269 3.27 -26.01 -20.77
N SER A 270 2.77 -25.07 -19.97
CA SER A 270 1.53 -24.34 -20.29
C SER A 270 1.83 -22.91 -20.72
N GLU A 271 1.46 -22.55 -21.95
CA GLU A 271 1.62 -21.16 -22.44
C GLU A 271 0.65 -20.18 -21.75
N TYR A 272 -0.42 -20.70 -21.14
CA TYR A 272 -1.45 -19.95 -20.43
C TYR A 272 -0.83 -19.06 -19.36
N SER A 273 -1.32 -17.83 -19.27
CA SER A 273 -0.87 -16.79 -18.33
C SER A 273 -2.08 -15.96 -17.94
N GLY A 274 -2.45 -15.97 -16.66
CA GLY A 274 -3.69 -15.33 -16.23
C GLY A 274 -4.02 -15.56 -14.77
N VAL A 275 -5.22 -15.11 -14.40
CA VAL A 275 -5.84 -15.30 -13.08
C VAL A 275 -7.20 -15.95 -13.29
N LEU A 276 -7.52 -16.94 -12.47
CA LEU A 276 -8.76 -17.74 -12.50
C LEU A 276 -9.20 -18.05 -11.07
N THR A 277 -10.47 -18.35 -10.86
CA THR A 277 -10.92 -19.11 -9.69
C THR A 277 -10.39 -20.54 -9.71
N PHE A 278 -10.33 -21.21 -8.56
CA PHE A 278 -10.00 -22.63 -8.49
C PHE A 278 -11.02 -23.47 -9.30
N SER A 279 -12.30 -23.12 -9.24
CA SER A 279 -13.37 -23.78 -10.00
C SER A 279 -13.18 -23.64 -11.52
N GLU A 280 -12.84 -22.46 -12.03
CA GLU A 280 -12.53 -22.26 -13.47
C GLU A 280 -11.26 -23.05 -13.87
N ALA A 281 -10.21 -23.03 -13.05
CA ALA A 281 -8.95 -23.74 -13.35
C ALA A 281 -9.10 -25.28 -13.37
N LEU A 282 -9.92 -25.84 -12.48
CA LEU A 282 -10.29 -27.27 -12.47
C LEU A 282 -11.15 -27.66 -13.69
N GLY A 283 -11.82 -26.71 -14.34
CA GLY A 283 -12.54 -26.93 -15.59
C GLY A 283 -11.66 -26.92 -16.85
N MET A 284 -10.38 -26.58 -16.75
CA MET A 284 -9.50 -26.36 -17.91
C MET A 284 -8.53 -27.53 -18.16
N GLU A 285 -8.72 -28.27 -19.27
CA GLU A 285 -7.88 -29.40 -19.67
C GLU A 285 -6.39 -29.04 -19.78
N ASN A 286 -6.07 -27.82 -20.24
CA ASN A 286 -4.70 -27.31 -20.37
C ASN A 286 -4.03 -26.89 -19.04
N LEU A 287 -4.72 -27.10 -17.92
CA LEU A 287 -4.22 -26.95 -16.54
C LEU A 287 -4.33 -28.28 -15.75
N SER A 288 -4.62 -29.41 -16.42
CA SER A 288 -4.78 -30.73 -15.81
C SER A 288 -3.60 -31.19 -14.94
N GLU A 289 -2.37 -30.74 -15.23
CA GLU A 289 -1.17 -31.05 -14.43
C GLU A 289 -1.14 -30.41 -13.02
N ILE A 290 -2.19 -29.66 -12.63
CA ILE A 290 -2.39 -29.15 -11.26
C ILE A 290 -3.79 -29.40 -10.68
N HIS A 291 -4.62 -30.23 -11.33
CA HIS A 291 -5.97 -30.49 -10.81
C HIS A 291 -5.95 -31.22 -9.45
N GLU A 292 -5.02 -32.16 -9.26
CA GLU A 292 -4.83 -32.85 -7.97
C GLU A 292 -4.31 -31.89 -6.89
N ASP A 293 -3.29 -31.08 -7.20
CA ASP A 293 -2.76 -30.05 -6.30
C ASP A 293 -3.85 -29.06 -5.86
N LEU A 294 -4.66 -28.55 -6.80
CA LEU A 294 -5.75 -27.60 -6.52
C LEU A 294 -6.85 -28.22 -5.65
N ALA A 295 -7.20 -29.48 -5.89
CA ALA A 295 -8.18 -30.20 -5.07
C ALA A 295 -7.66 -30.42 -3.63
N GLU A 296 -6.37 -30.77 -3.46
CA GLU A 296 -5.76 -30.84 -2.13
C GLU A 296 -5.68 -29.46 -1.47
N CYS A 297 -5.31 -28.40 -2.22
CA CYS A 297 -5.31 -27.03 -1.74
C CYS A 297 -6.68 -26.62 -1.18
N ASN A 298 -7.76 -26.84 -1.95
CA ASN A 298 -9.11 -26.47 -1.50
C ASN A 298 -9.55 -27.26 -0.26
N LEU A 299 -9.29 -28.57 -0.23
CA LEU A 299 -9.58 -29.42 0.93
C LEU A 299 -8.78 -28.99 2.18
N LEU A 300 -7.57 -28.47 2.01
CA LEU A 300 -6.75 -27.92 3.10
C LEU A 300 -7.27 -26.56 3.59
N LEU A 301 -7.71 -25.68 2.68
CA LEU A 301 -8.35 -24.40 3.01
C LEU A 301 -9.68 -24.63 3.75
N GLU A 302 -10.55 -25.52 3.26
CA GLU A 302 -11.81 -25.91 3.90
C GLU A 302 -11.61 -26.50 5.31
N LYS A 303 -10.55 -27.28 5.54
CA LYS A 303 -10.24 -27.81 6.86
C LYS A 303 -9.79 -26.72 7.82
N LYS A 304 -9.01 -25.75 7.33
CA LYS A 304 -8.54 -24.61 8.12
C LYS A 304 -9.69 -23.64 8.45
N SER A 305 -10.57 -23.34 7.49
CA SER A 305 -11.72 -22.45 7.71
C SER A 305 -12.69 -23.00 8.77
N LYS A 306 -12.93 -24.32 8.76
CA LYS A 306 -13.74 -25.02 9.79
C LYS A 306 -13.03 -25.17 11.14
N LEU A 307 -11.70 -25.15 11.17
CA LEU A 307 -10.90 -25.23 12.40
C LEU A 307 -10.75 -23.86 13.09
N GLU A 308 -10.61 -22.81 12.28
CA GLU A 308 -10.33 -21.46 12.75
C GLU A 308 -11.56 -20.54 12.71
N ASP A 309 -12.74 -21.05 12.34
CA ASP A 309 -14.03 -20.34 12.30
C ASP A 309 -13.98 -19.06 11.44
N PHE A 310 -13.83 -19.25 10.12
CA PHE A 310 -13.92 -18.19 9.12
C PHE A 310 -14.57 -18.68 7.82
N THR A 311 -15.08 -17.75 7.00
CA THR A 311 -15.64 -18.03 5.68
C THR A 311 -14.54 -18.00 4.62
N LEU A 312 -14.47 -19.03 3.77
CA LEU A 312 -13.56 -19.05 2.62
C LEU A 312 -14.26 -18.45 1.40
N VAL A 313 -13.69 -17.36 0.85
CA VAL A 313 -14.06 -16.81 -0.46
C VAL A 313 -13.40 -17.67 -1.55
N GLU A 314 -14.08 -17.89 -2.68
CA GLU A 314 -13.60 -18.73 -3.79
C GLU A 314 -12.14 -18.38 -4.16
N PRO A 315 -11.17 -19.29 -3.91
CA PRO A 315 -9.75 -18.98 -4.06
C PRO A 315 -9.35 -18.70 -5.51
N LEU A 316 -8.36 -17.83 -5.68
CA LEU A 316 -7.80 -17.49 -6.99
C LEU A 316 -6.47 -18.22 -7.22
N ILE A 317 -6.23 -18.67 -8.45
CA ILE A 317 -4.92 -19.12 -8.93
C ILE A 317 -4.37 -18.19 -10.01
N VAL A 318 -3.09 -17.84 -9.87
CA VAL A 318 -2.31 -17.02 -10.79
C VAL A 318 -1.27 -17.92 -11.47
N VAL A 319 -1.54 -18.27 -12.73
CA VAL A 319 -0.69 -19.17 -13.52
C VAL A 319 0.26 -18.36 -14.39
N ASN A 320 1.55 -18.69 -14.37
CA ASN A 320 2.60 -18.14 -15.24
C ASN A 320 2.49 -16.62 -15.49
N PRO A 321 2.43 -15.77 -14.45
CA PRO A 321 2.22 -14.33 -14.62
C PRO A 321 3.28 -13.69 -15.53
N LYS A 322 2.83 -12.79 -16.42
CA LYS A 322 3.64 -12.03 -17.38
C LYS A 322 3.28 -10.56 -17.23
N MET A 323 4.26 -9.67 -16.98
CA MET A 323 3.99 -8.24 -16.76
C MET A 323 3.61 -7.53 -18.06
N ASN A 324 2.30 -7.38 -18.30
CA ASN A 324 1.74 -6.58 -19.39
C ASN A 324 0.35 -6.05 -18.98
N GLU A 325 -0.12 -4.98 -19.65
CA GLU A 325 -1.38 -4.29 -19.33
C GLU A 325 -2.59 -5.22 -19.23
N GLN A 326 -2.71 -6.21 -20.13
CA GLN A 326 -3.81 -7.15 -20.13
C GLN A 326 -3.79 -8.06 -18.89
N PHE A 327 -2.61 -8.51 -18.46
CA PHE A 327 -2.45 -9.30 -17.23
C PHE A 327 -2.69 -8.46 -15.96
N LEU A 328 -2.18 -7.22 -15.92
CA LEU A 328 -2.40 -6.29 -14.80
C LEU A 328 -3.89 -6.03 -14.59
N LEU A 329 -4.61 -5.65 -15.65
CA LEU A 329 -6.06 -5.43 -15.63
C LEU A 329 -6.82 -6.71 -15.25
N ASN A 330 -6.44 -7.87 -15.79
CA ASN A 330 -7.10 -9.13 -15.44
C ASN A 330 -6.89 -9.49 -13.97
N CYS A 331 -5.71 -9.27 -13.41
CA CYS A 331 -5.45 -9.51 -11.99
C CYS A 331 -6.28 -8.61 -11.08
N MET A 332 -6.48 -7.32 -11.43
CA MET A 332 -7.36 -6.44 -10.67
C MET A 332 -8.84 -6.80 -10.82
N THR A 333 -9.26 -7.20 -12.03
CA THR A 333 -10.65 -7.57 -12.34
C THR A 333 -11.06 -8.86 -11.62
N GLU A 334 -10.27 -9.94 -11.71
CA GLU A 334 -10.65 -11.20 -11.04
C GLU A 334 -10.55 -11.07 -9.51
N LEU A 335 -9.62 -10.27 -8.96
CA LEU A 335 -9.57 -9.93 -7.53
C LEU A 335 -10.86 -9.24 -7.07
N PHE A 336 -11.28 -8.18 -7.77
CA PHE A 336 -12.52 -7.46 -7.46
C PHE A 336 -13.75 -8.36 -7.65
N LYS A 337 -13.83 -9.14 -8.73
CA LYS A 337 -14.90 -10.11 -9.01
C LYS A 337 -15.06 -11.14 -7.89
N SER A 338 -13.97 -11.75 -7.40
CA SER A 338 -14.06 -12.69 -6.26
C SER A 338 -14.60 -12.03 -4.99
N ILE A 339 -14.19 -10.79 -4.70
CA ILE A 339 -14.67 -10.07 -3.52
C ILE A 339 -16.15 -9.68 -3.67
N ILE A 340 -16.53 -9.04 -4.78
CA ILE A 340 -17.90 -8.55 -4.98
C ILE A 340 -18.91 -9.69 -5.18
N SER A 341 -18.53 -10.79 -5.83
CA SER A 341 -19.41 -11.96 -5.93
C SER A 341 -19.77 -12.51 -4.54
N TYR A 342 -18.82 -12.45 -3.60
CA TYR A 342 -19.02 -12.90 -2.22
C TYR A 342 -19.77 -11.87 -1.36
N GLU A 343 -19.45 -10.57 -1.47
CA GLU A 343 -20.17 -9.51 -0.75
C GLU A 343 -21.63 -9.38 -1.24
N TYR A 344 -21.92 -9.68 -2.52
CA TYR A 344 -23.28 -9.71 -3.08
C TYR A 344 -24.15 -10.85 -2.54
N GLU A 345 -23.55 -11.97 -2.11
CA GLU A 345 -24.25 -13.09 -1.45
C GLU A 345 -24.26 -12.99 0.09
N THR A 346 -23.56 -12.00 0.66
CA THR A 346 -23.39 -11.85 2.11
C THR A 346 -23.65 -10.42 2.59
N ASP A 347 -22.69 -9.81 3.30
CA ASP A 347 -22.74 -8.42 3.72
C ASP A 347 -21.41 -7.75 3.34
N GLU A 348 -21.34 -6.43 3.44
CA GLU A 348 -20.09 -5.69 3.28
C GLU A 348 -19.00 -6.08 4.29
N HIS A 349 -17.74 -6.11 3.84
CA HIS A 349 -16.55 -6.31 4.67
C HIS A 349 -15.54 -5.15 4.50
N LEU A 350 -14.83 -4.83 5.58
CA LEU A 350 -13.58 -4.07 5.51
C LEU A 350 -12.47 -4.97 4.95
N TRP A 351 -11.76 -4.51 3.94
CA TRP A 351 -10.71 -5.29 3.27
C TRP A 351 -9.35 -5.07 3.95
N SER A 352 -8.58 -6.16 4.07
CA SER A 352 -7.18 -6.20 4.50
C SER A 352 -6.36 -7.00 3.50
N ILE A 353 -5.10 -6.62 3.24
CA ILE A 353 -4.17 -7.36 2.35
C ILE A 353 -2.88 -7.70 3.10
N ASP A 354 -2.58 -8.98 3.25
CA ASP A 354 -1.27 -9.48 3.69
C ASP A 354 -0.31 -9.54 2.49
N LEU A 355 0.66 -8.61 2.42
CA LEU A 355 1.65 -8.60 1.33
C LEU A 355 2.80 -9.61 1.49
N THR A 356 2.93 -10.30 2.63
CA THR A 356 4.12 -11.09 3.04
C THR A 356 4.65 -12.06 1.97
N SER A 357 3.74 -12.70 1.24
CA SER A 357 4.05 -13.70 0.23
C SER A 357 3.74 -13.25 -1.21
N CYS A 358 3.32 -11.99 -1.38
CA CYS A 358 2.98 -11.41 -2.68
C CYS A 358 4.18 -11.44 -3.65
N PHE A 359 3.93 -12.00 -4.83
CA PHE A 359 4.93 -12.27 -5.87
C PHE A 359 5.31 -10.97 -6.57
N ALA A 360 6.59 -10.81 -6.98
CA ALA A 360 7.09 -9.57 -7.60
C ALA A 360 6.14 -8.99 -8.66
N LYS A 361 5.71 -9.84 -9.60
CA LYS A 361 4.78 -9.54 -10.70
C LYS A 361 3.33 -9.18 -10.31
N LEU A 362 2.98 -9.21 -9.03
CA LEU A 362 1.69 -8.71 -8.53
C LEU A 362 1.85 -7.47 -7.65
N ARG A 363 3.03 -7.20 -7.08
CA ARG A 363 3.21 -6.18 -6.03
C ARG A 363 2.74 -4.81 -6.48
N SER A 364 3.15 -4.35 -7.66
CA SER A 364 2.68 -3.09 -8.24
C SER A 364 1.17 -3.08 -8.45
N THR A 365 0.59 -4.14 -9.01
CA THR A 365 -0.86 -4.32 -9.19
C THR A 365 -1.63 -4.21 -7.87
N ILE A 366 -1.14 -4.87 -6.82
CA ILE A 366 -1.78 -4.88 -5.49
C ILE A 366 -1.54 -3.55 -4.76
N SER A 367 -0.40 -2.89 -4.97
CA SER A 367 -0.15 -1.51 -4.50
C SER A 367 -1.15 -0.54 -5.13
N THR A 368 -1.30 -0.60 -6.46
CA THR A 368 -2.30 0.18 -7.21
C THR A 368 -3.72 -0.09 -6.74
N PHE A 369 -4.10 -1.37 -6.54
CA PHE A 369 -5.42 -1.75 -6.04
C PHE A 369 -5.66 -1.17 -4.65
N SER A 370 -4.76 -1.42 -3.69
CA SER A 370 -4.91 -0.97 -2.30
C SER A 370 -5.00 0.55 -2.12
N LEU A 371 -4.20 1.32 -2.87
CA LEU A 371 -4.23 2.80 -2.85
C LEU A 371 -5.45 3.38 -3.57
N ALA A 372 -6.07 2.59 -4.45
CA ALA A 372 -7.34 2.94 -5.09
C ALA A 372 -8.54 2.60 -4.19
N SER A 373 -8.50 1.52 -3.42
CA SER A 373 -9.59 1.09 -2.53
C SER A 373 -9.45 1.51 -1.06
N ASP A 374 -8.40 2.25 -0.70
CA ASP A 374 -7.96 2.53 0.67
C ASP A 374 -7.97 1.30 1.60
N THR A 375 -7.43 0.19 1.10
CA THR A 375 -7.40 -1.10 1.79
C THR A 375 -6.19 -1.20 2.73
N LYS A 376 -6.42 -1.60 3.99
CA LYS A 376 -5.35 -1.80 4.98
C LYS A 376 -4.35 -2.84 4.46
N ILE A 377 -3.07 -2.54 4.55
CA ILE A 377 -1.98 -3.49 4.25
C ILE A 377 -1.23 -3.85 5.53
N CYS A 378 -0.85 -5.12 5.62
CA CYS A 378 0.10 -5.60 6.61
C CYS A 378 1.23 -6.43 5.97
N TYR A 379 2.32 -6.59 6.71
CA TYR A 379 3.43 -7.45 6.34
C TYR A 379 3.97 -8.18 7.58
N VAL A 380 3.99 -9.52 7.53
CA VAL A 380 4.45 -10.39 8.62
C VAL A 380 5.96 -10.62 8.51
N LEU A 381 6.67 -10.08 9.49
CA LEU A 381 8.10 -10.23 9.65
C LEU A 381 8.48 -11.68 10.01
N LYS A 382 9.52 -12.22 9.36
CA LYS A 382 9.98 -13.60 9.53
C LYS A 382 11.25 -13.60 10.39
N SER A 383 11.36 -14.53 11.35
CA SER A 383 12.59 -14.68 12.14
C SER A 383 13.69 -15.40 11.37
N LYS A 384 14.94 -15.26 11.86
CA LYS A 384 16.15 -15.83 11.26
C LYS A 384 16.14 -17.34 11.05
N GLU A 385 15.46 -18.11 11.90
CA GLU A 385 15.42 -19.58 11.80
C GLU A 385 14.47 -20.08 10.70
N GLY A 386 13.60 -19.21 10.20
CA GLY A 386 12.82 -19.40 8.98
C GLY A 386 11.52 -20.17 9.13
N VAL A 387 10.68 -20.03 8.09
CA VAL A 387 9.33 -20.63 7.96
C VAL A 387 8.29 -20.08 8.96
N GLY A 388 7.03 -20.00 8.53
CA GLY A 388 5.92 -19.50 9.34
C GLY A 388 5.50 -20.49 10.43
N ALA A 389 6.25 -20.55 11.53
CA ALA A 389 5.91 -21.37 12.69
C ALA A 389 4.60 -20.91 13.34
N THR A 390 3.62 -21.79 13.44
CA THR A 390 2.26 -21.48 13.93
C THR A 390 2.15 -21.55 15.46
N GLY A 391 3.08 -20.92 16.17
CA GLY A 391 3.08 -20.78 17.63
C GLY A 391 2.65 -19.39 18.10
N GLU A 392 2.54 -19.20 19.42
CA GLU A 392 2.32 -17.88 20.05
C GLU A 392 3.58 -17.00 20.02
N GLN A 393 4.75 -17.64 20.07
CA GLN A 393 6.07 -17.04 19.86
C GLN A 393 6.69 -17.56 18.56
N VAL A 394 7.50 -16.73 17.91
CA VAL A 394 8.25 -17.09 16.70
C VAL A 394 9.65 -17.55 17.09
N SER A 395 10.11 -18.71 16.61
CA SER A 395 11.43 -19.26 17.01
C SER A 395 12.57 -18.28 16.71
N GLY A 396 13.45 -18.08 17.69
CA GLY A 396 14.55 -17.11 17.60
C GLY A 396 14.15 -15.63 17.74
N SER A 397 12.89 -15.31 18.12
CA SER A 397 12.42 -13.94 18.39
C SER A 397 11.99 -13.76 19.86
N PRO A 398 12.26 -12.61 20.49
CA PRO A 398 11.69 -12.29 21.80
C PRO A 398 10.23 -11.79 21.72
N PHE A 399 9.72 -11.55 20.50
CA PHE A 399 8.43 -10.91 20.25
C PHE A 399 7.30 -11.94 20.03
N SER A 400 6.07 -11.51 20.28
CA SER A 400 4.86 -12.32 20.02
C SER A 400 4.51 -12.34 18.53
N ARG A 401 3.66 -13.28 18.13
CA ARG A 401 3.20 -13.37 16.73
C ARG A 401 2.51 -12.10 16.22
N THR A 402 1.81 -11.36 17.07
CA THR A 402 1.16 -10.09 16.71
C THR A 402 2.17 -8.96 16.52
N ASP A 403 3.22 -8.89 17.34
CA ASP A 403 4.28 -7.87 17.22
C ASP A 403 5.05 -7.96 15.89
N HIS A 404 5.07 -9.16 15.28
CA HIS A 404 5.66 -9.40 13.95
C HIS A 404 4.82 -8.87 12.78
N VAL A 405 3.57 -8.47 13.02
CA VAL A 405 2.68 -7.93 11.98
C VAL A 405 2.92 -6.44 11.87
N LEU A 406 3.65 -6.02 10.85
CA LEU A 406 3.84 -4.60 10.58
C LEU A 406 2.60 -4.04 9.89
N GLU A 407 1.96 -3.03 10.47
CA GLU A 407 1.09 -2.14 9.70
C GLU A 407 1.95 -1.34 8.70
N VAL A 408 1.35 -0.94 7.58
CA VAL A 408 2.09 -0.34 6.46
C VAL A 408 1.40 0.98 6.06
N PRO A 409 2.17 2.08 5.82
CA PRO A 409 1.60 3.36 5.39
C PRO A 409 0.58 3.19 4.25
N SER A 410 -0.59 3.83 4.36
CA SER A 410 -1.67 3.71 3.39
C SER A 410 -1.85 4.97 2.54
N THR A 411 -2.94 5.03 1.78
CA THR A 411 -3.43 6.22 1.07
C THR A 411 -3.45 7.47 1.94
N LEU A 412 -3.92 7.34 3.20
CA LEU A 412 -4.01 8.42 4.18
C LEU A 412 -2.64 9.10 4.43
N ALA A 413 -1.54 8.37 4.24
CA ALA A 413 -0.21 8.95 4.24
C ALA A 413 -0.06 9.90 3.05
N ILE A 414 -0.23 9.43 1.81
CA ILE A 414 -0.12 10.23 0.58
C ILE A 414 -1.04 11.47 0.63
N GLU A 415 -2.28 11.32 1.10
CA GLU A 415 -3.23 12.43 1.28
C GLU A 415 -2.74 13.44 2.32
N SER A 416 -2.27 12.97 3.49
CA SER A 416 -1.77 13.86 4.55
C SER A 416 -0.55 14.64 4.09
N LEU A 417 0.36 14.01 3.35
CA LEU A 417 1.55 14.65 2.79
C LEU A 417 1.21 15.70 1.71
N GLN A 418 0.19 15.46 0.89
CA GLN A 418 -0.13 16.31 -0.27
C GLN A 418 -1.29 17.30 -0.04
N GLY A 419 -2.06 17.15 1.04
CA GLY A 419 -3.30 17.90 1.30
C GLY A 419 -3.37 18.68 2.61
N LEU A 420 -2.43 18.49 3.56
CA LEU A 420 -2.43 19.27 4.80
C LEU A 420 -1.96 20.71 4.61
N ALA A 421 -2.58 21.63 5.35
CA ALA A 421 -2.11 23.00 5.47
C ALA A 421 -0.81 23.06 6.29
N ILE A 422 0.09 23.99 5.96
CA ILE A 422 1.38 24.18 6.65
C ILE A 422 1.20 24.36 8.17
N SER A 423 0.14 25.02 8.63
CA SER A 423 -0.20 25.14 10.07
C SER A 423 -0.44 23.80 10.76
N LYS A 424 -1.06 22.83 10.07
CA LYS A 424 -1.29 21.47 10.57
C LYS A 424 -0.01 20.66 10.56
N ILE A 425 0.74 20.71 9.45
CA ILE A 425 2.05 20.08 9.29
C ILE A 425 3.01 20.53 10.40
N ASN A 426 3.15 21.84 10.60
CA ASN A 426 3.97 22.43 11.66
C ASN A 426 3.50 21.98 13.05
N SER A 427 2.18 21.85 13.28
CA SER A 427 1.67 21.33 14.56
C SER A 427 2.15 19.91 14.83
N LEU A 428 2.20 19.04 13.80
CA LEU A 428 2.71 17.67 13.91
C LEU A 428 4.24 17.65 14.14
N ILE A 429 5.01 18.47 13.43
CA ILE A 429 6.48 18.56 13.64
C ILE A 429 6.81 19.07 15.05
N VAL A 430 6.09 20.09 15.53
CA VAL A 430 6.26 20.62 16.90
C VAL A 430 5.92 19.56 17.94
N MET A 431 4.92 18.70 17.71
CA MET A 431 4.66 17.54 18.58
C MET A 431 5.80 16.51 18.52
N ASN A 432 6.28 16.17 17.33
CA ASN A 432 7.33 15.19 17.08
C ASN A 432 8.66 15.60 17.75
N GLU A 433 9.10 16.83 17.57
CA GLU A 433 10.34 17.32 18.18
C GLU A 433 10.21 17.50 19.70
N PHE A 434 9.02 17.78 20.23
CA PHE A 434 8.79 17.81 21.67
C PHE A 434 8.85 16.40 22.29
N GLU A 435 8.39 15.39 21.57
CA GLU A 435 8.46 13.99 21.99
C GLU A 435 9.90 13.43 21.83
N ARG A 436 10.61 13.73 20.74
CA ARG A 436 12.04 13.38 20.55
C ARG A 436 12.94 14.08 21.58
N GLY A 437 12.71 15.37 21.84
CA GLY A 437 13.35 16.11 22.92
C GLY A 437 13.09 15.54 24.32
N ARG A 438 12.02 14.73 24.49
CA ARG A 438 11.71 13.98 25.71
C ARG A 438 12.35 12.59 25.81
N PHE A 439 13.06 12.10 24.80
CA PHE A 439 13.78 10.82 24.86
C PHE A 439 15.31 10.95 24.93
N ASN A 440 15.89 12.08 24.51
CA ASN A 440 17.35 12.28 24.50
C ASN A 440 18.02 12.47 25.89
N GLN A 441 17.29 12.35 27.01
CA GLN A 441 17.80 12.56 28.38
C GLN A 441 18.83 11.55 28.90
N ASN A 442 19.22 10.57 28.08
CA ASN A 442 20.17 9.51 28.46
C ASN A 442 21.62 9.78 28.00
N SER A 443 21.88 10.89 27.31
CA SER A 443 23.22 11.45 27.05
C SER A 443 23.35 12.78 27.78
N GLY A 444 24.26 12.87 28.76
CA GLY A 444 24.37 14.02 29.67
C GLY A 444 25.41 15.08 29.31
N ASP A 445 25.52 16.05 30.23
CA ASP A 445 26.14 17.38 30.14
C ASP A 445 25.23 18.44 29.45
N ASP A 446 25.26 19.66 30.00
CA ASP A 446 24.04 20.41 30.36
C ASP A 446 24.08 21.92 29.92
N THR A 447 22.98 22.50 29.38
CA THR A 447 22.70 23.96 29.32
C THR A 447 21.17 24.32 29.30
N ILE A 448 20.64 25.09 28.34
CA ILE A 448 19.18 25.18 28.08
C ILE A 448 18.64 23.84 27.56
N GLU A 449 19.55 22.99 27.07
CA GLU A 449 19.38 21.55 26.84
C GLU A 449 18.79 20.80 28.06
N ASP A 450 18.90 21.34 29.29
CA ASP A 450 18.31 20.79 30.52
C ASP A 450 16.80 21.07 30.65
N ILE A 451 16.33 22.19 30.10
CA ILE A 451 15.12 22.90 30.59
C ILE A 451 13.81 22.21 30.17
N LEU A 452 13.86 21.25 29.25
CA LEU A 452 12.73 20.34 28.97
C LEU A 452 12.51 19.30 30.10
N PHE A 453 13.36 19.27 31.13
CA PHE A 453 13.27 18.36 32.27
C PHE A 453 13.25 19.07 33.62
N SER A 454 12.19 18.84 34.41
CA SER A 454 12.28 18.53 35.85
C SER A 454 10.91 18.34 36.52
N THR A 455 10.01 17.55 35.92
CA THR A 455 8.86 16.96 36.66
C THR A 455 8.64 15.51 36.25
N GLU A 456 8.86 14.61 37.21
CA GLU A 456 8.33 13.23 37.31
C GLU A 456 8.43 12.34 36.06
N LYS A 457 9.25 11.28 36.12
CA LYS A 457 9.24 10.18 35.13
C LYS A 457 7.84 9.56 35.03
N PRO A 458 7.12 9.68 33.89
CA PRO A 458 5.84 9.02 33.69
C PRO A 458 5.99 7.75 32.86
N GLY A 459 4.96 6.89 32.89
CA GLY A 459 4.84 5.82 31.89
C GLY A 459 4.52 6.38 30.50
N LYS A 460 4.56 5.51 29.48
CA LYS A 460 3.99 5.78 28.15
C LYS A 460 2.54 6.32 28.33
N ASN A 461 2.13 7.27 27.48
CA ASN A 461 0.79 7.89 27.42
C ASN A 461 0.47 8.96 28.49
N LEU A 462 1.10 10.15 28.40
CA LEU A 462 0.57 11.38 29.03
C LEU A 462 0.05 12.45 28.04
N GLY A 463 0.50 12.44 26.79
CA GLY A 463 0.09 13.40 25.75
C GLY A 463 0.37 14.88 26.03
N LEU A 464 0.11 15.69 25.01
CA LEU A 464 0.38 17.13 24.95
C LEU A 464 -0.93 17.91 24.96
N THR A 465 -1.04 18.98 25.75
CA THR A 465 -2.15 19.92 25.60
C THR A 465 -1.83 20.90 24.47
N PHE A 466 -2.87 21.52 23.90
CA PHE A 466 -2.71 22.58 22.90
C PHE A 466 -1.80 23.73 23.38
N LYS A 467 -1.76 24.01 24.70
CA LYS A 467 -0.87 25.02 25.28
C LYS A 467 0.60 24.60 25.21
N ASP A 468 0.91 23.33 25.43
CA ASP A 468 2.28 22.82 25.44
C ASP A 468 2.87 22.88 24.03
N ILE A 469 2.08 22.46 23.04
CA ILE A 469 2.40 22.57 21.60
C ILE A 469 2.59 24.04 21.21
N SER A 470 1.67 24.93 21.61
CA SER A 470 1.80 26.37 21.32
C SER A 470 3.03 27.02 21.97
N GLY A 471 3.38 26.59 23.18
CA GLY A 471 4.58 27.06 23.87
C GLY A 471 5.87 26.60 23.17
N PHE A 472 5.94 25.33 22.77
CA PHE A 472 7.11 24.79 22.09
C PHE A 472 7.28 25.32 20.66
N ALA A 473 6.18 25.56 19.93
CA ALA A 473 6.23 26.25 18.63
C ALA A 473 6.87 27.65 18.74
N ALA A 474 6.58 28.40 19.80
CA ALA A 474 7.19 29.71 20.05
C ALA A 474 8.69 29.59 20.37
N ILE A 475 9.10 28.61 21.18
CA ILE A 475 10.51 28.33 21.50
C ILE A 475 11.29 27.96 20.22
N LEU A 476 10.77 27.04 19.41
CA LEU A 476 11.38 26.68 18.13
C LEU A 476 11.42 27.86 17.15
N SER A 477 10.42 28.77 17.18
CA SER A 477 10.42 29.98 16.35
C SER A 477 11.55 30.95 16.74
N GLU A 478 11.81 31.09 18.05
CA GLU A 478 12.91 31.90 18.58
C GLU A 478 14.27 31.27 18.24
N MET A 479 14.42 29.94 18.43
CA MET A 479 15.64 29.20 18.11
C MET A 479 16.00 29.24 16.61
N LEU A 480 15.01 29.11 15.71
CA LEU A 480 15.22 29.15 14.26
C LEU A 480 15.18 30.57 13.67
N GLY A 481 14.91 31.60 14.47
CA GLY A 481 14.81 32.99 14.02
C GLY A 481 13.69 33.27 13.01
N ARG A 482 12.63 32.45 12.98
CA ARG A 482 11.53 32.50 12.00
C ARG A 482 10.22 32.01 12.59
N ASP A 483 9.11 32.63 12.21
CA ASP A 483 7.78 32.34 12.79
C ASP A 483 7.21 30.98 12.34
N ILE A 484 7.01 30.05 13.28
CA ILE A 484 6.42 28.73 13.03
C ILE A 484 4.91 28.80 13.30
N SER A 485 4.17 29.20 12.27
CA SER A 485 2.70 29.19 12.28
C SER A 485 2.17 27.76 12.51
N ILE A 486 1.46 27.55 13.61
CA ILE A 486 0.72 26.32 13.95
C ILE A 486 -0.80 26.57 13.91
N GLU A 487 -1.63 25.56 14.19
CA GLU A 487 -3.07 25.80 14.31
C GLU A 487 -3.42 26.69 15.51
N GLN A 488 -4.39 27.58 15.30
CA GLN A 488 -4.70 28.68 16.24
C GLN A 488 -5.66 28.29 17.37
N ASN A 489 -6.28 27.11 17.32
CA ASN A 489 -7.22 26.65 18.34
C ASN A 489 -7.31 25.12 18.36
N GLN A 490 -7.45 24.55 19.55
CA GLN A 490 -7.76 23.14 19.80
C GLN A 490 -8.96 22.61 19.01
N THR A 491 -9.92 23.45 18.61
CA THR A 491 -11.04 23.01 17.74
C THR A 491 -10.63 22.69 16.31
N ARG A 492 -9.51 23.22 15.80
CA ARG A 492 -8.99 22.91 14.45
C ARG A 492 -8.11 21.67 14.40
N PHE A 493 -7.77 21.10 15.56
CA PHE A 493 -7.25 19.75 15.66
C PHE A 493 -8.30 18.68 15.35
N ALA A 494 -9.59 19.04 15.20
CA ALA A 494 -10.61 18.11 14.72
C ALA A 494 -10.18 17.42 13.41
N ASP A 495 -9.64 18.19 12.46
CA ASP A 495 -9.15 17.70 11.17
C ASP A 495 -7.92 16.77 11.30
N LEU A 496 -7.08 16.97 12.31
CA LEU A 496 -5.94 16.06 12.59
C LEU A 496 -6.42 14.76 13.28
N ILE A 497 -7.55 14.80 13.98
CA ILE A 497 -8.17 13.63 14.61
C ILE A 497 -8.97 12.82 13.59
N SER A 498 -9.74 13.48 12.70
CA SER A 498 -10.48 12.80 11.62
C SER A 498 -9.55 12.08 10.65
N ASN A 499 -8.41 12.70 10.33
CA ASN A 499 -7.39 12.12 9.46
C ASN A 499 -6.47 11.13 10.21
N GLN A 500 -6.79 10.80 11.47
CA GLN A 500 -6.07 9.82 12.30
C GLN A 500 -4.58 10.15 12.51
N LEU A 501 -4.19 11.44 12.45
CA LEU A 501 -2.82 11.93 12.64
C LEU A 501 -2.50 12.17 14.11
N ILE A 502 -3.50 12.52 14.92
CA ILE A 502 -3.35 12.62 16.38
C ILE A 502 -4.51 11.93 17.09
N SER A 503 -4.19 11.13 18.11
CA SER A 503 -5.18 10.54 19.02
C SER A 503 -5.49 11.51 20.16
N LYS A 504 -6.78 11.76 20.39
CA LYS A 504 -7.24 12.60 21.52
C LYS A 504 -7.45 11.76 22.78
N ILE A 505 -6.63 11.99 23.79
CA ILE A 505 -6.86 11.46 25.15
C ILE A 505 -7.88 12.35 25.85
N ASN A 506 -9.04 11.77 26.17
CA ASN A 506 -10.11 12.41 26.93
C ASN A 506 -9.85 12.29 28.44
N ASP A 507 -8.95 13.13 28.94
CA ASP A 507 -8.62 13.22 30.35
C ASP A 507 -9.53 14.23 31.09
N VAL A 508 -9.73 14.06 32.41
CA VAL A 508 -10.75 14.81 33.16
C VAL A 508 -10.35 16.29 33.29
N GLY A 509 -11.02 17.15 32.52
CA GLY A 509 -10.85 18.60 32.56
C GLY A 509 -9.80 19.18 31.59
N LYS A 510 -9.05 18.36 30.85
CA LYS A 510 -8.14 18.81 29.80
C LYS A 510 -8.13 17.82 28.62
N SER A 511 -8.28 18.34 27.40
CA SER A 511 -8.00 17.53 26.20
C SER A 511 -6.49 17.46 25.98
N ARG A 512 -5.98 16.25 25.70
CA ARG A 512 -4.58 16.02 25.34
C ARG A 512 -4.49 15.26 24.02
N PHE A 513 -3.36 15.35 23.34
CA PHE A 513 -3.11 14.78 22.02
C PHE A 513 -1.80 14.01 22.03
N VAL A 514 -1.74 12.89 21.29
CA VAL A 514 -0.54 12.08 21.05
C VAL A 514 -0.47 11.87 19.54
N LEU A 515 0.73 11.87 18.95
CA LEU A 515 0.90 11.48 17.55
C LEU A 515 0.48 10.02 17.35
N THR A 516 -0.16 9.71 16.24
CA THR A 516 -0.21 8.32 15.74
C THR A 516 1.04 8.04 14.92
N GLU A 517 1.30 6.78 14.57
CA GLU A 517 2.42 6.43 13.66
C GLU A 517 2.31 7.17 12.31
N LEU A 518 1.08 7.34 11.81
CA LEU A 518 0.77 8.16 10.64
C LEU A 518 1.12 9.65 10.87
N GLY A 519 0.78 10.20 12.04
CA GLY A 519 1.14 11.58 12.41
C GLY A 519 2.64 11.80 12.56
N GLU A 520 3.34 10.85 13.19
CA GLU A 520 4.80 10.82 13.30
C GLU A 520 5.44 10.74 11.92
N PHE A 521 4.96 9.88 11.03
CA PHE A 521 5.46 9.78 9.66
C PHE A 521 5.29 11.10 8.89
N VAL A 522 4.13 11.74 8.97
CA VAL A 522 3.83 13.02 8.32
C VAL A 522 4.68 14.16 8.90
N ALA A 523 4.92 14.17 10.21
CA ALA A 523 5.84 15.11 10.86
C ALA A 523 7.29 14.91 10.34
N ASN A 524 7.77 13.67 10.35
CA ASN A 524 9.13 13.34 9.92
C ASN A 524 9.36 13.50 8.40
N TRP A 525 8.30 13.52 7.59
CA TRP A 525 8.36 13.87 6.17
C TRP A 525 8.61 15.38 5.99
N ALA A 526 7.82 16.22 6.66
CA ALA A 526 7.89 17.68 6.51
C ALA A 526 8.99 18.38 7.34
N ILE A 527 9.74 17.64 8.17
CA ILE A 527 10.77 18.22 9.04
C ILE A 527 11.84 19.03 8.27
N GLN A 528 12.12 18.64 7.02
CA GLN A 528 13.03 19.35 6.12
C GLN A 528 12.52 20.74 5.70
N ASP A 529 11.21 20.92 5.53
CA ASP A 529 10.59 22.23 5.25
C ASP A 529 10.71 23.19 6.45
N LEU A 530 10.94 22.64 7.65
CA LEU A 530 11.30 23.42 8.83
C LEU A 530 12.82 23.55 9.07
N GLY A 531 13.69 22.98 8.24
CA GLY A 531 15.14 23.10 8.39
C GLY A 531 15.66 22.62 9.75
N LEU A 532 15.06 21.54 10.26
CA LEU A 532 15.34 20.92 11.57
C LEU A 532 16.19 19.63 11.41
N GLU A 533 17.15 19.65 10.47
CA GLU A 533 18.11 18.54 10.21
C GLU A 533 19.44 18.71 10.95
#